data_AF-A0A1V1PU13-F1
#
_entry.id   AF-A0A1V1PU13-F1
#
_cell.length_a   1.000
_cell.length_b   1.000
_cell.length_c   1.000
_cell.angle_alpha   90.00
_cell.angle_beta   90.00
_cell.angle_gamma   90.00
#
_symmetry.space_group_name_H-M   'P 1'
#
loop_
_entity.id
_entity.type
_entity.pdbx_description
1 polymer ?
#
loop_
_entity_poly.entity_id
_entity_poly.type
_entity_poly.pdbx_seq_one_letter_code
_entity_poly.pdbx_strand_id
1 'polypeptide(L)'
;MAKKPQAAGFDAEVDAARGRLEAALSEETGFDDLAALQALAPILQEKIASRRLAFALSDDEDDETQIAVIHVQTDEELGFIFAEDGEYVFESNLDAYFDDFVDDDPERFVERLYETLRADLPKYEVENKS
;
A
#
# COMPACT_ATOMS: atom_id res chain seq x y z
N MET A 1 -61.98 8.14 24.15
CA MET A 1 -61.43 8.68 22.89
C MET A 1 -59.99 8.22 22.77
N ALA A 2 -59.60 7.75 21.59
CA ALA A 2 -58.51 6.81 21.37
C ALA A 2 -57.09 7.42 21.53
N LYS A 3 -56.20 6.59 22.08
CA LYS A 3 -54.76 6.79 22.21
C LYS A 3 -54.09 6.31 20.91
N LYS A 4 -53.25 7.13 20.27
CA LYS A 4 -52.34 6.68 19.21
C LYS A 4 -50.96 7.29 19.43
N PRO A 5 -49.95 6.49 19.79
CA PRO A 5 -48.57 6.78 19.49
C PRO A 5 -48.14 5.84 18.35
N GLN A 6 -47.97 6.38 17.15
CA GLN A 6 -47.47 5.64 16.00
C GLN A 6 -46.34 6.45 15.37
N ALA A 7 -45.22 6.54 16.08
CA ALA A 7 -44.00 7.22 15.62
C ALA A 7 -42.72 6.64 16.24
N ALA A 8 -42.76 5.42 16.79
CA ALA A 8 -41.60 4.78 17.44
C ALA A 8 -41.02 3.58 16.66
N GLY A 9 -41.70 3.15 15.58
CA GLY A 9 -41.27 1.98 14.78
C GLY A 9 -40.36 2.37 13.62
N PHE A 10 -40.79 3.35 12.82
CA PHE A 10 -40.06 3.73 11.59
C PHE A 10 -38.70 4.35 11.87
N ASP A 11 -38.61 5.20 12.91
CA ASP A 11 -37.36 5.86 13.31
C ASP A 11 -36.32 4.83 13.79
N ALA A 12 -36.75 3.82 14.55
CA ALA A 12 -35.89 2.75 15.03
C ALA A 12 -35.45 1.78 13.91
N GLU A 13 -36.30 1.55 12.90
CA GLU A 13 -35.93 0.74 11.73
C GLU A 13 -34.94 1.47 10.81
N VAL A 14 -35.07 2.79 10.65
CA VAL A 14 -34.14 3.62 9.89
C VAL A 14 -32.79 3.74 10.60
N ASP A 15 -32.80 3.92 11.92
CA ASP A 15 -31.56 4.00 12.71
C ASP A 15 -30.80 2.67 12.73
N ALA A 16 -31.51 1.54 12.80
CA ALA A 16 -30.91 0.21 12.67
C ALA A 16 -30.42 -0.09 11.25
N ALA A 17 -31.11 0.37 10.21
CA ALA A 17 -30.67 0.24 8.83
C ALA A 17 -29.44 1.11 8.55
N ARG A 18 -29.40 2.33 9.10
CA ARG A 18 -28.27 3.24 9.03
C ARG A 18 -27.07 2.70 9.82
N GLY A 19 -27.28 2.16 11.02
CA GLY A 19 -26.23 1.50 11.79
C GLY A 19 -25.67 0.24 11.12
N ARG A 20 -26.50 -0.53 10.39
CA ARG A 20 -26.02 -1.65 9.56
C ARG A 20 -25.28 -1.18 8.31
N LEU A 21 -25.69 -0.06 7.71
CA LEU A 21 -25.01 0.51 6.55
C LEU A 21 -23.67 1.14 6.95
N GLU A 22 -23.61 1.89 8.05
CA GLU A 22 -22.38 2.44 8.62
C GLU A 22 -21.46 1.33 9.15
N ALA A 23 -22.00 0.25 9.73
CA ALA A 23 -21.20 -0.93 10.09
C ALA A 23 -20.70 -1.70 8.85
N ALA A 24 -21.47 -1.75 7.76
CA ALA A 24 -21.02 -2.36 6.49
C ALA A 24 -20.11 -1.43 5.66
N LEU A 25 -20.07 -0.13 5.96
CA LEU A 25 -19.12 0.84 5.41
C LEU A 25 -17.84 0.90 6.24
N SER A 26 -17.91 0.74 7.56
CA SER A 26 -16.74 0.58 8.44
C SER A 26 -16.15 -0.83 8.38
N GLU A 27 -16.96 -1.82 8.06
CA GLU A 27 -16.55 -3.16 7.63
C GLU A 27 -16.61 -3.21 6.09
N GLU A 28 -16.05 -2.19 5.45
CA GLU A 28 -15.40 -2.42 4.16
C GLU A 28 -14.36 -3.51 4.44
N THR A 29 -14.71 -4.76 4.12
CA THR A 29 -13.76 -5.83 3.86
C THR A 29 -12.98 -5.48 2.59
N GLY A 30 -12.41 -4.27 2.57
CA GLY A 30 -11.44 -3.81 1.59
C GLY A 30 -10.18 -4.62 1.81
N PHE A 31 -9.41 -4.74 0.75
CA PHE A 31 -8.10 -5.35 0.78
C PHE A 31 -7.32 -4.87 2.01
N ASP A 32 -6.83 -5.79 2.87
CA ASP A 32 -6.05 -5.38 4.04
C ASP A 32 -4.64 -5.06 3.56
N ASP A 33 -4.42 -3.79 3.24
CA ASP A 33 -3.19 -3.30 2.60
C ASP A 33 -1.96 -3.65 3.46
N LEU A 34 -2.11 -3.58 4.78
CA LEU A 34 -1.09 -4.00 5.73
C LEU A 34 -0.75 -5.49 5.59
N ALA A 35 -1.75 -6.38 5.55
CA ALA A 35 -1.53 -7.81 5.35
C ALA A 35 -0.95 -8.11 3.97
N ALA A 36 -1.35 -7.38 2.94
CA ALA A 36 -0.80 -7.50 1.59
C ALA A 36 0.69 -7.13 1.56
N LEU A 37 1.06 -5.99 2.15
CA LEU A 37 2.45 -5.55 2.24
C LEU A 37 3.29 -6.46 3.14
N GLN A 38 2.72 -6.97 4.24
CA GLN A 38 3.38 -7.97 5.08
C GLN A 38 3.61 -9.29 4.33
N ALA A 39 2.70 -9.67 3.42
CA ALA A 39 2.87 -10.84 2.55
C ALA A 39 3.90 -10.58 1.44
N LEU A 40 4.05 -9.34 0.98
CA LEU A 40 5.02 -8.92 -0.02
C LEU A 40 6.45 -8.87 0.54
N ALA A 41 6.61 -8.43 1.79
CA ALA A 41 7.91 -8.29 2.47
C ALA A 41 8.83 -9.54 2.36
N PRO A 42 8.38 -10.78 2.65
CA PRO A 42 9.23 -11.96 2.47
C PRO A 42 9.61 -12.21 1.00
N ILE A 43 8.74 -11.88 0.04
CA ILE A 43 9.01 -12.04 -1.40
C ILE A 43 10.08 -11.05 -1.85
N LEU A 44 9.98 -9.80 -1.39
CA LEU A 44 11.01 -8.77 -1.60
C LEU A 44 12.37 -9.21 -1.06
N GLN A 45 12.40 -9.78 0.15
CA GLN A 45 13.65 -10.29 0.74
C GLN A 45 14.24 -11.49 -0.02
N GLU A 46 13.39 -12.40 -0.53
CA GLU A 46 13.85 -13.58 -1.27
C GLU A 46 14.34 -13.22 -2.68
N LYS A 47 13.56 -12.44 -3.43
CA LYS A 47 13.82 -12.13 -4.85
C LYS A 47 14.78 -10.95 -5.02
N ILE A 48 14.72 -9.96 -4.11
CA ILE A 48 15.56 -8.75 -4.13
C ILE A 48 16.53 -8.79 -2.92
N ALA A 49 17.21 -9.92 -2.76
CA ALA A 49 18.32 -10.03 -1.81
C ALA A 49 19.49 -9.14 -2.26
N SER A 50 19.53 -7.89 -1.81
CA SER A 50 20.51 -6.90 -2.23
C SER A 50 21.21 -6.27 -1.02
N ARG A 51 22.54 -6.17 -1.07
CA ARG A 51 23.31 -5.35 -0.10
C ARG A 51 23.19 -3.85 -0.34
N ARG A 52 22.51 -3.45 -1.43
CA ARG A 52 22.36 -2.06 -1.85
C ARG A 52 20.99 -1.47 -1.52
N LEU A 53 20.00 -2.31 -1.25
CA LEU A 53 18.62 -1.89 -1.03
C LEU A 53 18.15 -2.39 0.33
N ALA A 54 17.37 -1.56 1.01
CA ALA A 54 16.63 -1.91 2.21
C ALA A 54 15.15 -1.64 1.94
N PHE A 55 14.30 -2.50 2.47
CA PHE A 55 12.84 -2.37 2.41
C PHE A 55 12.35 -2.19 3.85
N ALA A 56 11.71 -1.05 4.12
CA ALA A 56 11.24 -0.70 5.46
C ALA A 56 9.73 -0.46 5.43
N LEU A 57 8.98 -1.25 6.18
CA LEU A 57 7.56 -1.00 6.39
C LEU A 57 7.43 0.28 7.22
N SER A 58 6.74 1.29 6.68
CA SER A 58 6.36 2.50 7.39
C SER A 58 4.86 2.45 7.65
N ASP A 59 4.52 2.66 8.91
CA ASP A 59 3.16 2.90 9.40
C ASP A 59 3.21 4.37 9.86
N ASP A 60 3.12 5.29 8.91
CA ASP A 60 3.10 6.71 9.26
C ASP A 60 1.71 7.03 9.84
N GLU A 61 1.66 7.87 10.88
CA GLU A 61 0.46 8.08 11.70
C GLU A 61 -0.71 8.75 10.92
N ASP A 62 -0.48 9.11 9.65
CA ASP A 62 -1.39 9.75 8.70
C ASP A 62 -1.60 8.83 7.45
N ASP A 63 -2.34 7.73 7.65
CA ASP A 63 -3.31 7.13 6.70
C ASP A 63 -2.96 5.99 5.71
N GLU A 64 -1.73 5.65 5.31
CA GLU A 64 -1.52 4.51 4.37
C GLU A 64 -0.29 3.64 4.70
N THR A 65 -0.50 2.32 4.85
CA THR A 65 0.63 1.40 5.05
C THR A 65 1.46 1.35 3.78
N GLN A 66 2.78 1.52 3.89
CA GLN A 66 3.69 1.47 2.76
C GLN A 66 5.04 0.84 3.10
N ILE A 67 5.78 0.40 2.07
CA ILE A 67 7.15 -0.08 2.18
C ILE A 67 8.07 0.90 1.44
N ALA A 68 8.93 1.59 2.18
CA ALA A 68 9.97 2.43 1.61
C ALA A 68 11.08 1.57 0.96
N VAL A 69 11.51 1.95 -0.25
CA VAL A 69 12.63 1.36 -0.97
C VAL A 69 13.85 2.27 -0.81
N ILE A 70 14.76 1.88 0.07
CA ILE A 70 15.88 2.73 0.50
C ILE A 70 17.19 2.23 -0.10
N HIS A 71 17.97 3.14 -0.68
CA HIS A 71 19.32 2.84 -1.12
C HIS A 71 20.30 2.93 0.06
N VAL A 72 20.84 1.77 0.46
CA VAL A 72 21.64 1.61 1.69
C VAL A 72 22.92 2.44 1.71
N GLN A 73 23.51 2.74 0.55
CA GLN A 73 24.78 3.49 0.52
C GLN A 73 24.58 4.99 0.72
N THR A 74 23.46 5.54 0.27
CA THR A 74 23.17 6.98 0.34
C THR A 74 22.12 7.33 1.38
N ASP A 75 21.46 6.33 1.97
CA ASP A 75 20.30 6.50 2.85
C ASP A 75 19.16 7.27 2.16
N GLU A 76 19.07 7.16 0.84
CA GLU A 76 18.07 7.87 0.03
C GLU A 76 16.90 6.95 -0.31
N GLU A 77 15.69 7.46 -0.15
CA GLU A 77 14.46 6.77 -0.52
C GLU A 77 14.23 6.88 -2.02
N LEU A 78 14.34 5.76 -2.73
CA LEU A 78 14.16 5.69 -4.18
C LEU A 78 12.68 5.72 -4.58
N GLY A 79 11.80 5.32 -3.67
CA GLY A 79 10.36 5.24 -3.87
C GLY A 79 9.71 4.41 -2.76
N PHE A 80 8.41 4.17 -2.89
CA PHE A 80 7.62 3.43 -1.92
C PHE A 80 6.65 2.48 -2.62
N ILE A 81 6.26 1.45 -1.88
CA ILE A 81 5.33 0.41 -2.33
C ILE A 81 4.11 0.46 -1.44
N PHE A 82 2.93 0.57 -2.01
CA PHE A 82 1.66 0.49 -1.30
C PHE A 82 0.73 -0.50 -1.99
N ALA A 83 -0.31 -0.89 -1.29
CA ALA A 83 -1.35 -1.75 -1.80
C ALA A 83 -2.64 -0.93 -1.85
N GLU A 84 -3.36 -0.99 -2.97
CA GLU A 84 -4.64 -0.28 -3.15
C GLU A 84 -5.52 -1.11 -4.09
N ASP A 85 -6.81 -1.24 -3.76
CA ASP A 85 -7.82 -1.97 -4.58
C ASP A 85 -7.44 -3.42 -4.96
N GLY A 86 -6.57 -4.08 -4.18
CA GLY A 86 -6.08 -5.43 -4.49
C GLY A 86 -4.88 -5.47 -5.43
N GLU A 87 -4.32 -4.32 -5.78
CA GLU A 87 -3.12 -4.17 -6.60
C GLU A 87 -1.95 -3.64 -5.75
N TYR A 88 -0.73 -3.96 -6.17
CA TYR A 88 0.50 -3.43 -5.61
C TYR A 88 1.01 -2.31 -6.51
N VAL A 89 1.28 -1.16 -5.91
CA VAL A 89 1.77 0.02 -6.61
C VAL A 89 3.18 0.34 -6.14
N PHE A 90 4.07 0.60 -7.08
CA PHE A 90 5.37 1.22 -6.83
C PHE A 90 5.32 2.66 -7.35
N GLU A 91 5.55 3.62 -6.46
CA GLU A 91 5.73 5.03 -6.80
C GLU A 91 7.17 5.44 -6.52
N SER A 92 7.80 6.06 -7.51
CA SER A 92 9.18 6.50 -7.49
C SER A 92 9.31 7.93 -6.99
N ASN A 93 10.19 8.15 -6.01
CA ASN A 93 10.61 9.52 -5.66
C ASN A 93 11.58 10.12 -6.70
N LEU A 94 12.07 9.28 -7.62
CA LEU A 94 13.10 9.59 -8.59
C LEU A 94 12.60 9.23 -10.01
N ASP A 95 11.51 9.87 -10.45
CA ASP A 95 10.87 9.68 -11.78
C ASP A 95 11.87 9.75 -12.97
N ALA A 96 12.95 10.51 -12.81
CA ALA A 96 14.02 10.57 -13.82
C ALA A 96 14.79 9.24 -14.01
N TYR A 97 14.68 8.31 -13.06
CA TYR A 97 15.41 7.05 -13.01
C TYR A 97 14.51 5.82 -12.97
N PHE A 98 13.42 5.85 -12.20
CA PHE A 98 12.52 4.71 -12.05
C PHE A 98 11.09 5.11 -12.40
N ASP A 99 10.46 4.28 -13.24
CA ASP A 99 9.08 4.44 -13.71
C ASP A 99 8.10 3.85 -12.68
N ASP A 100 6.99 4.55 -12.45
CA ASP A 100 5.90 4.08 -11.59
C ASP A 100 5.17 2.91 -12.24
N PHE A 101 4.69 1.96 -11.45
CA PHE A 101 3.88 0.88 -11.99
C PHE A 101 2.97 0.23 -10.96
N VAL A 102 1.93 -0.41 -11.49
CA VAL A 102 0.96 -1.20 -10.73
C VAL A 102 0.96 -2.65 -11.21
N ASP A 103 0.71 -3.58 -10.30
CA ASP A 103 0.59 -5.00 -10.59
C ASP A 103 -0.35 -5.72 -9.61
N ASP A 104 -1.21 -6.61 -10.14
CA ASP A 104 -2.17 -7.38 -9.36
C ASP A 104 -1.57 -8.64 -8.72
N ASP A 105 -0.41 -9.11 -9.21
CA ASP A 105 0.25 -10.32 -8.70
C ASP A 105 1.52 -9.97 -7.90
N PRO A 106 1.66 -10.43 -6.64
CA PRO A 106 2.78 -10.07 -5.80
C PRO A 106 4.13 -10.60 -6.31
N GLU A 107 4.16 -11.75 -6.99
CA GLU A 107 5.42 -12.26 -7.55
C GLU A 107 5.84 -11.45 -8.78
N ARG A 108 4.89 -11.19 -9.69
CA ARG A 108 5.10 -10.37 -10.90
C ARG A 108 5.48 -8.94 -10.54
N PHE A 109 4.84 -8.37 -9.52
CA PHE A 109 5.19 -7.05 -8.96
C PHE A 109 6.67 -7.02 -8.54
N VAL A 110 7.10 -7.98 -7.73
CA VAL A 110 8.48 -8.03 -7.22
C VAL A 110 9.49 -8.31 -8.33
N GLU A 111 9.15 -9.14 -9.31
CA GLU A 111 9.98 -9.36 -10.49
C GLU A 111 10.17 -8.06 -11.30
N ARG A 112 9.08 -7.32 -11.55
CA ARG A 112 9.15 -6.04 -12.25
C ARG A 112 9.94 -5.00 -11.46
N LEU A 113 9.71 -4.90 -10.16
CA LEU A 113 10.47 -4.03 -9.27
C LEU A 113 11.97 -4.35 -9.33
N TYR A 114 12.32 -5.64 -9.30
CA TYR A 114 13.70 -6.08 -9.43
C TYR A 114 14.31 -5.65 -10.78
N GLU A 115 13.58 -5.81 -11.88
CA GLU A 115 14.05 -5.40 -13.20
C GLU A 115 14.27 -3.89 -13.31
N THR A 116 13.30 -3.10 -12.85
CA THR A 116 13.37 -1.63 -12.81
C THR A 116 14.59 -1.16 -11.99
N LEU A 117 14.71 -1.64 -10.75
CA LEU A 117 15.84 -1.27 -9.89
C LEU A 117 17.17 -1.78 -10.46
N ARG A 118 17.23 -2.99 -11.02
CA ARG A 118 18.47 -3.53 -11.59
C ARG A 118 18.96 -2.74 -12.80
N ALA A 119 18.04 -2.26 -13.64
CA ALA A 119 18.38 -1.54 -14.86
C ALA A 119 18.90 -0.13 -14.58
N ASP A 120 18.27 0.58 -13.64
CA ASP A 120 18.49 2.02 -13.47
C ASP A 120 19.25 2.40 -12.20
N LEU A 121 19.31 1.53 -11.17
CA LEU A 121 20.11 1.78 -9.96
C LEU A 121 21.59 2.04 -10.27
N PRO A 122 22.26 1.32 -11.20
CA PRO A 122 23.65 1.63 -11.55
C PRO A 122 23.85 3.01 -12.16
N LYS A 123 22.86 3.54 -12.89
CA LYS A 123 22.93 4.89 -13.48
C LYS A 123 22.82 5.93 -12.37
N TYR A 124 21.81 5.79 -11.52
CA TYR A 124 21.64 6.60 -10.31
C TYR A 124 22.90 6.60 -9.44
N GLU A 125 23.50 5.43 -9.17
CA GLU A 125 24.73 5.30 -8.37
C GLU A 125 25.93 6.00 -9.01
N VAL A 126 26.01 6.06 -10.35
CA VAL A 126 27.11 6.75 -11.05
C VAL A 126 26.93 8.26 -10.98
N GLU A 127 25.70 8.75 -11.15
CA GLU A 127 25.40 10.18 -11.15
C GLU A 127 25.45 10.79 -9.75
N ASN A 128 25.13 10.00 -8.72
CA ASN A 128 25.17 10.43 -7.31
C ASN A 128 26.46 10.07 -6.57
N LYS A 129 27.44 9.41 -7.23
CA LYS A 129 28.80 9.26 -6.69
C LYS A 129 29.58 10.56 -6.86
N SER A 130 29.56 11.39 -5.82
CA SER A 130 30.56 12.46 -5.60
C SER A 130 31.80 11.93 -4.89
#